data_AF-A0A1M6JG35-F1
#
_entry.id   AF-A0A1M6JG35-F1
#
_cell.length_a   1.000
_cell.length_b   1.000
_cell.length_c   1.000
_cell.angle_alpha   90.00
_cell.angle_beta   90.00
_cell.angle_gamma   90.00
#
_symmetry.space_group_name_H-M   'P 1'
#
loop_
_entity.id
_entity.type
_entity.pdbx_description
1 polymer ?
#
loop_
_entity_poly.entity_id
_entity_poly.type
_entity_poly.pdbx_seq_one_letter_code
_entity_poly.pdbx_strand_id
1 'polypeptide(L)'
;MIDSRCGLHCTNCKWKETNGCGGCIETMGNPFYGECPVAACCQKKELTHCGECSNIPCNKLYCYSYLDKEHGDKPQGERVAVCREWAAASSKMNWNKVLLTSAGFEDMDGNSKPNITDCFLEMLEKPVSSAKVLFIPTAAIEDDAKEMAELCFLELLHTGISEENITVYNIGEDLSEKEALAFDVIYFTGGNTGYLLKRLKETGFENMVKKMVYQNKVYVGVSAGSLIAAPNIGNPFQEETGGLCLLNAYLSVHCTKDMQEKELPLPHIPLRDNQALLVTYKGYRLIED
;
A
#
# COMPACT_ATOMS: atom_id res chain seq x y z
N MET A 1 -0.83 -23.01 -9.11
CA MET A 1 0.14 -23.94 -8.49
C MET A 1 1.20 -23.10 -7.81
N ILE A 2 1.60 -23.46 -6.58
CA ILE A 2 2.68 -22.78 -5.86
C ILE A 2 3.98 -23.53 -6.19
N ASP A 3 4.91 -22.88 -6.88
CA ASP A 3 6.17 -23.48 -7.35
C ASP A 3 7.42 -22.74 -6.85
N SER A 4 7.23 -21.66 -6.09
CA SER A 4 8.26 -21.02 -5.28
C SER A 4 7.67 -20.36 -4.04
N ARG A 5 8.55 -19.93 -3.15
CA ARG A 5 8.15 -19.21 -1.93
C ARG A 5 8.05 -17.69 -2.12
N CYS A 6 8.71 -17.13 -3.14
CA CYS A 6 8.79 -15.68 -3.35
C CYS A 6 7.80 -15.14 -4.38
N GLY A 7 7.05 -16.01 -5.08
CA GLY A 7 6.14 -15.64 -6.16
C GLY A 7 6.74 -15.71 -7.56
N LEU A 8 8.02 -16.07 -7.69
CA LEU A 8 8.64 -16.34 -9.00
C LEU A 8 8.20 -17.72 -9.51
N HIS A 9 7.85 -17.86 -10.78
CA HIS A 9 7.49 -19.17 -11.34
C HIS A 9 8.72 -20.01 -11.71
N CYS A 10 9.16 -20.88 -10.80
CA CYS A 10 10.28 -21.80 -11.05
C CYS A 10 9.99 -22.85 -12.13
N THR A 11 8.72 -23.22 -12.34
CA THR A 11 8.32 -24.25 -13.32
C THR A 11 8.65 -23.84 -14.75
N ASN A 12 8.54 -22.55 -15.06
CA ASN A 12 8.78 -22.01 -16.40
C ASN A 12 10.15 -21.30 -16.50
N CYS A 13 11.03 -21.52 -15.52
CA CYS A 13 12.31 -20.82 -15.47
C CYS A 13 13.34 -21.50 -16.38
N LYS A 14 13.83 -20.77 -17.39
CA LYS A 14 14.87 -21.26 -18.33
C LYS A 14 16.16 -21.71 -17.63
N TRP A 15 16.45 -21.15 -16.45
CA TRP A 15 17.62 -21.52 -15.65
C TRP A 15 17.51 -22.94 -15.06
N LYS A 16 16.31 -23.52 -15.00
CA LYS A 16 16.09 -24.89 -14.52
C LYS A 16 16.87 -25.90 -15.36
N GLU A 17 16.75 -25.79 -16.68
CA GLU A 17 17.43 -26.67 -17.62
C GLU A 17 18.89 -26.27 -17.81
N THR A 18 19.19 -24.99 -18.00
CA THR A 18 20.55 -24.54 -18.37
C THR A 18 21.56 -24.64 -17.23
N ASN A 19 21.12 -24.58 -15.97
CA ASN A 19 21.99 -24.61 -14.80
C ASN A 19 21.71 -25.81 -13.88
N GLY A 20 20.90 -26.78 -14.31
CA GLY A 20 20.53 -27.94 -13.49
C GLY A 20 19.84 -27.56 -12.17
N CYS A 21 19.07 -26.47 -12.15
CA CYS A 21 18.40 -26.02 -10.93
C CYS A 21 17.25 -26.97 -10.56
N GLY A 22 17.19 -27.42 -9.30
CA GLY A 22 16.08 -28.27 -8.85
C GLY A 22 14.74 -27.54 -8.68
N GLY A 23 14.74 -26.20 -8.64
CA GLY A 23 13.55 -25.39 -8.31
C GLY A 23 13.48 -25.04 -6.81
N CYS A 24 12.68 -24.04 -6.44
CA CYS A 24 12.66 -23.53 -5.06
C CYS A 24 12.02 -24.49 -4.06
N ILE A 25 10.89 -25.12 -4.42
CA ILE A 25 10.13 -25.97 -3.50
C ILE A 25 10.81 -27.33 -3.35
N GLU A 26 11.21 -27.93 -4.46
CA GLU A 26 11.81 -29.27 -4.54
C GLU A 26 13.18 -29.33 -3.84
N THR A 27 13.91 -28.22 -3.80
CA THR A 27 15.22 -28.13 -3.13
C THR A 27 15.14 -27.56 -1.71
N MET A 28 13.93 -27.35 -1.17
CA MET A 28 13.73 -26.73 0.14
C MET A 28 14.43 -25.36 0.27
N GLY A 29 14.35 -24.56 -0.79
CA GLY A 29 14.94 -23.22 -0.83
C GLY A 29 16.40 -23.18 -1.24
N ASN A 30 16.95 -24.23 -1.86
CA ASN A 30 18.33 -24.30 -2.35
C ASN A 30 18.38 -24.45 -3.89
N PRO A 31 17.95 -23.42 -4.67
CA PRO A 31 18.13 -23.41 -6.12
C PRO A 31 19.61 -23.45 -6.52
N PHE A 32 19.91 -23.40 -7.83
CA PHE A 32 21.27 -23.59 -8.36
C PHE A 32 22.36 -22.67 -7.74
N TYR A 33 21.98 -21.52 -7.20
CA TYR A 33 22.90 -20.57 -6.55
C TYR A 33 23.04 -20.76 -5.02
N GLY A 34 22.42 -21.79 -4.44
CA GLY A 34 22.47 -22.10 -3.01
C GLY A 34 21.26 -21.59 -2.22
N GLU A 35 21.42 -21.41 -0.90
CA GLU A 35 20.31 -21.08 0.00
C GLU A 35 19.68 -19.71 -0.33
N CYS A 36 18.38 -19.71 -0.61
CA CYS A 36 17.62 -18.51 -0.90
C CYS A 36 17.13 -17.85 0.41
N PRO A 37 17.49 -16.58 0.68
CA PRO A 37 17.13 -15.91 1.94
C PRO A 37 15.63 -15.63 2.07
N VAL A 38 14.89 -15.54 0.96
CA VAL A 38 13.42 -15.42 0.98
C VAL A 38 12.78 -16.76 1.36
N ALA A 39 13.30 -17.86 0.80
CA ALA A 39 12.83 -19.19 1.11
C ALA A 39 13.11 -19.56 2.58
N ALA A 40 14.31 -19.30 3.06
CA ALA A 40 14.70 -19.50 4.46
C ALA A 40 13.80 -18.72 5.43
N CYS A 41 13.44 -17.47 5.09
CA CYS A 41 12.52 -16.66 5.89
C CYS A 41 11.12 -17.28 5.98
N CYS A 42 10.55 -17.73 4.84
CA CYS A 42 9.24 -18.39 4.82
C CYS A 42 9.27 -19.67 5.66
N GLN A 43 10.31 -20.49 5.50
CA GLN A 43 10.47 -21.76 6.23
C GLN A 43 10.57 -21.54 7.74
N LYS A 44 11.37 -20.56 8.18
CA LYS A 44 11.48 -20.20 9.60
C LYS A 44 10.16 -19.73 10.20
N LYS A 45 9.32 -19.06 9.40
CA LYS A 45 7.99 -18.57 9.80
C LYS A 45 6.87 -19.59 9.57
N GLU A 46 7.21 -20.79 9.10
CA GLU A 46 6.24 -21.84 8.74
C GLU A 46 5.20 -21.38 7.70
N LEU A 47 5.62 -20.46 6.81
CA LEU A 47 4.80 -19.97 5.71
C LEU A 47 5.09 -20.76 4.43
N THR A 48 4.03 -21.02 3.67
CA THR A 48 4.16 -21.68 2.36
C THR A 48 4.89 -20.76 1.38
N HIS A 49 4.46 -19.50 1.30
CA HIS A 49 5.01 -18.45 0.45
C HIS A 49 4.85 -17.07 1.11
N CYS A 50 5.54 -16.06 0.58
CA CYS A 50 5.53 -14.70 1.12
C CYS A 50 4.13 -14.08 1.21
N GLY A 51 3.21 -14.45 0.32
CA GLY A 51 1.82 -13.98 0.33
C GLY A 51 1.05 -14.26 1.63
N GLU A 52 1.47 -15.25 2.41
CA GLU A 52 0.87 -15.54 3.73
C GLU A 52 1.41 -14.61 4.84
N CYS A 53 2.43 -13.79 4.55
CA CYS A 53 2.99 -12.87 5.52
C CYS A 53 2.16 -11.59 5.60
N SER A 54 1.81 -11.16 6.81
CA SER A 54 1.07 -9.90 7.05
C SER A 54 1.88 -8.62 6.74
N ASN A 55 3.14 -8.77 6.33
CA ASN A 55 4.03 -7.69 5.92
C ASN A 55 4.60 -8.04 4.54
N ILE A 56 3.77 -7.96 3.50
CA ILE A 56 4.18 -8.17 2.11
C ILE A 56 3.91 -6.93 1.23
N PRO A 57 4.90 -6.47 0.43
CA PRO A 57 6.29 -6.90 0.48
C PRO A 57 6.98 -6.43 1.78
N CYS A 58 7.69 -7.35 2.42
CA CYS A 58 8.70 -6.98 3.41
C CYS A 58 9.92 -6.45 2.67
N ASN A 59 10.80 -5.74 3.37
CA ASN A 59 11.99 -5.14 2.77
C ASN A 59 12.80 -6.12 1.90
N LYS A 60 13.00 -7.36 2.38
CA LYS A 60 13.71 -8.39 1.62
C LYS A 60 13.06 -8.68 0.26
N LEU A 61 11.74 -8.86 0.21
CA LEU A 61 11.04 -9.14 -1.05
C LEU A 61 10.98 -7.89 -1.93
N TYR A 62 10.84 -6.71 -1.32
CA TYR A 62 10.86 -5.42 -2.01
C TYR A 62 12.18 -5.21 -2.77
N CYS A 63 13.33 -5.38 -2.11
CA CYS A 63 14.63 -5.21 -2.76
C CYS A 63 14.79 -6.13 -3.97
N TYR A 64 14.36 -7.39 -3.84
CA TYR A 64 14.41 -8.34 -4.92
C TYR A 64 13.40 -8.10 -6.05
N SER A 65 12.21 -7.56 -5.75
CA SER A 65 11.12 -7.43 -6.73
C SER A 65 11.09 -6.08 -7.43
N TYR A 66 11.54 -5.02 -6.76
CA TYR A 66 11.48 -3.64 -7.24
C TYR A 66 12.85 -3.01 -7.51
N LEU A 67 13.89 -3.32 -6.73
CA LEU A 67 15.17 -2.60 -6.80
C LEU A 67 16.27 -3.34 -7.57
N ASP A 68 16.25 -4.67 -7.58
CA ASP A 68 17.27 -5.48 -8.25
C ASP A 68 17.21 -5.30 -9.78
N LYS A 69 18.28 -4.76 -10.37
CA LYS A 69 18.36 -4.45 -11.80
C LYS A 69 18.65 -5.68 -12.67
N GLU A 70 19.27 -6.70 -12.09
CA GLU A 70 19.76 -7.88 -12.81
C GLU A 70 18.79 -9.05 -12.68
N HIS A 71 18.31 -9.30 -11.46
CA HIS A 71 17.47 -10.44 -11.11
C HIS A 71 16.09 -10.03 -10.57
N GLY A 72 15.77 -8.73 -10.62
CA GLY A 72 14.46 -8.22 -10.27
C GLY A 72 13.39 -8.46 -11.32
N ASP A 73 12.15 -8.15 -10.95
CA ASP A 73 11.00 -8.39 -11.82
C ASP A 73 10.93 -7.37 -12.97
N LYS A 74 10.40 -7.82 -14.11
CA LYS A 74 10.13 -6.98 -15.28
C LYS A 74 8.73 -7.35 -15.81
N PRO A 75 7.67 -6.61 -15.44
CA PRO A 75 7.68 -5.35 -14.68
C PRO A 75 7.98 -5.53 -13.19
N GLN A 76 8.42 -4.47 -12.51
CA GLN A 76 8.67 -4.48 -11.06
C GLN A 76 7.44 -4.98 -10.28
N GLY A 77 7.64 -5.68 -9.16
CA GLY A 77 6.52 -6.12 -8.32
C GLY A 77 5.80 -7.39 -8.76
N GLU A 78 6.18 -8.01 -9.89
CA GLU A 78 5.48 -9.18 -10.45
C GLU A 78 5.36 -10.33 -9.43
N ARG A 79 6.44 -10.68 -8.73
CA ARG A 79 6.40 -11.77 -7.73
C ARG A 79 5.53 -11.42 -6.53
N VAL A 80 5.38 -10.13 -6.20
CA VAL A 80 4.49 -9.64 -5.16
C VAL A 80 3.03 -9.81 -5.58
N ALA A 81 2.70 -9.52 -6.84
CA ALA A 81 1.38 -9.76 -7.39
C ALA A 81 1.00 -11.26 -7.34
N VAL A 82 1.91 -12.14 -7.78
CA VAL A 82 1.70 -13.60 -7.70
C VAL A 82 1.46 -14.05 -6.26
N CYS A 83 2.26 -13.56 -5.30
CA CYS A 83 2.06 -13.86 -3.89
C CYS A 83 0.68 -13.44 -3.37
N ARG A 84 0.18 -12.27 -3.80
CA ARG A 84 -1.16 -11.79 -3.42
C ARG A 84 -2.25 -12.67 -4.01
N GLU A 85 -2.11 -13.10 -5.25
CA GLU A 85 -3.07 -14.03 -5.88
C GLU A 85 -3.12 -15.37 -5.15
N TRP A 86 -1.98 -15.95 -4.79
CA TRP A 86 -1.94 -17.19 -4.02
C TRP A 86 -2.55 -17.03 -2.62
N ALA A 87 -2.33 -15.90 -1.96
CA ALA A 87 -2.92 -15.60 -0.65
C ALA A 87 -4.44 -15.43 -0.74
N ALA A 88 -4.94 -14.80 -1.81
CA ALA A 88 -6.37 -14.65 -2.06
C ALA A 88 -7.04 -15.98 -2.42
N ALA A 89 -6.39 -16.82 -3.24
CA ALA A 89 -6.89 -18.13 -3.63
C ALA A 89 -7.00 -19.12 -2.46
N SER A 90 -6.18 -18.94 -1.42
CA SER A 90 -6.25 -19.73 -0.18
C SER A 90 -7.17 -19.13 0.88
N SER A 91 -7.92 -18.06 0.55
CA SER A 91 -8.75 -17.28 1.48
C SER A 91 -8.00 -16.80 2.72
N LYS A 92 -6.67 -16.74 2.67
CA LYS A 92 -5.84 -16.31 3.79
C LYS A 92 -5.78 -14.79 3.91
N MET A 93 -5.71 -14.08 2.77
CA MET A 93 -5.64 -12.60 2.72
C MET A 93 -6.27 -12.07 1.43
N ASN A 94 -7.29 -11.20 1.52
CA ASN A 94 -8.00 -10.62 0.37
C ASN A 94 -8.35 -9.13 0.55
N TRP A 95 -7.35 -8.26 0.59
CA TRP A 95 -7.60 -6.84 0.80
C TRP A 95 -8.12 -6.13 -0.47
N ASN A 96 -9.17 -5.34 -0.33
CA ASN A 96 -9.82 -4.61 -1.43
C ASN A 96 -10.19 -3.16 -1.08
N LYS A 97 -9.73 -2.66 0.06
CA LYS A 97 -10.18 -1.40 0.65
C LYS A 97 -9.07 -0.36 0.76
N VAL A 98 -8.44 0.00 -0.35
CA VAL A 98 -7.43 1.08 -0.41
C VAL A 98 -7.93 2.18 -1.33
N LEU A 99 -8.23 3.37 -0.79
CA LEU A 99 -8.69 4.54 -1.53
C LEU A 99 -7.59 5.61 -1.52
N LEU A 100 -7.08 5.96 -2.70
CA LEU A 100 -6.01 6.93 -2.87
C LEU A 100 -6.57 8.17 -3.57
N THR A 101 -6.78 9.27 -2.85
CA THR A 101 -7.36 10.50 -3.39
C THR A 101 -6.26 11.52 -3.70
N SER A 102 -6.50 12.38 -4.71
CA SER A 102 -5.65 13.55 -4.93
C SER A 102 -5.85 14.58 -3.82
N ALA A 103 -7.10 14.91 -3.50
CA ALA A 103 -7.45 16.02 -2.63
C ALA A 103 -8.69 15.75 -1.75
N GLY A 104 -8.78 14.59 -1.10
CA GLY A 104 -9.84 14.32 -0.12
C GLY A 104 -11.23 14.10 -0.73
N PHE A 105 -12.25 14.25 0.10
CA PHE A 105 -13.66 14.00 -0.21
C PHE A 105 -14.44 15.27 -0.51
N GLU A 106 -13.90 16.44 -0.20
CA GLU A 106 -14.51 17.74 -0.50
C GLU A 106 -13.61 18.61 -1.38
N ASP A 107 -14.21 19.58 -2.08
CA ASP A 107 -13.46 20.66 -2.73
C ASP A 107 -13.19 21.83 -1.75
N MET A 108 -12.50 22.86 -2.22
CA MET A 108 -12.13 24.02 -1.39
C MET A 108 -13.33 24.88 -0.96
N ASP A 109 -14.49 24.70 -1.60
CA ASP A 109 -15.74 25.38 -1.25
C ASP A 109 -16.59 24.52 -0.29
N GLY A 110 -16.11 23.34 0.11
CA GLY A 110 -16.81 22.41 1.00
C GLY A 110 -17.87 21.56 0.29
N ASN A 111 -17.87 21.50 -1.05
CA ASN A 111 -18.77 20.61 -1.78
C ASN A 111 -18.20 19.18 -1.77
N SER A 112 -19.05 18.22 -1.40
CA SER A 112 -18.70 16.79 -1.46
C SER A 112 -18.44 16.33 -2.90
N LYS A 113 -17.50 15.40 -3.01
CA LYS A 113 -17.15 14.60 -4.19
C LYS A 113 -17.86 13.25 -4.09
N PRO A 114 -19.14 13.15 -4.53
CA PRO A 114 -20.02 12.05 -4.18
C PRO A 114 -19.50 10.68 -4.61
N ASN A 115 -18.90 10.54 -5.79
CA ASN A 115 -18.39 9.25 -6.26
C ASN A 115 -17.23 8.73 -5.39
N ILE A 116 -16.35 9.63 -4.94
CA ILE A 116 -15.28 9.29 -4.00
C ILE A 116 -15.85 9.00 -2.60
N THR A 117 -16.75 9.85 -2.10
CA THR A 117 -17.38 9.68 -0.78
C THR A 117 -18.18 8.37 -0.71
N ASP A 118 -19.01 8.08 -1.72
CA ASP A 118 -19.80 6.85 -1.81
C ASP A 118 -18.89 5.62 -1.85
N CYS A 119 -17.79 5.67 -2.61
CA CYS A 119 -16.82 4.59 -2.61
C CYS A 119 -16.24 4.34 -1.21
N PHE A 120 -15.89 5.40 -0.46
CA PHE A 120 -15.42 5.26 0.92
C PHE A 120 -16.50 4.62 1.82
N LEU A 121 -17.73 5.09 1.74
CA LEU A 121 -18.84 4.58 2.55
C LEU A 121 -19.15 3.10 2.25
N GLU A 122 -19.13 2.70 0.97
CA GLU A 122 -19.29 1.30 0.56
C GLU A 122 -18.19 0.41 1.16
N MET A 123 -16.94 0.88 1.22
CA MET A 123 -15.81 0.14 1.77
C MET A 123 -15.95 -0.13 3.28
N LEU A 124 -16.73 0.67 4.02
CA LEU A 124 -16.92 0.47 5.46
C LEU A 124 -17.64 -0.84 5.78
N GLU A 125 -18.58 -1.27 4.90
CA GLU A 125 -19.43 -2.45 5.10
C GLU A 125 -20.16 -2.47 6.46
N LYS A 126 -20.42 -1.28 7.02
CA LYS A 126 -21.10 -1.06 8.29
C LYS A 126 -21.68 0.36 8.32
N PRO A 127 -22.60 0.66 9.26
CA PRO A 127 -23.08 2.03 9.44
C PRO A 127 -21.92 3.00 9.70
N VAL A 128 -21.86 4.10 8.95
CA VAL A 128 -20.80 5.11 9.04
C VAL A 128 -20.61 5.65 10.46
N SER A 129 -21.71 5.84 11.20
CA SER A 129 -21.70 6.28 12.60
C SER A 129 -21.07 5.29 13.58
N SER A 130 -20.80 4.05 13.17
CA SER A 130 -20.12 3.02 13.97
C SER A 130 -18.66 2.78 13.56
N ALA A 131 -18.22 3.38 12.46
CA ALA A 131 -16.88 3.20 11.93
C ALA A 131 -15.85 3.97 12.77
N LYS A 132 -14.76 3.29 13.15
CA LYS A 132 -13.65 3.90 13.89
C LYS A 132 -12.50 4.27 12.98
N VAL A 133 -12.05 5.52 13.06
CA VAL A 133 -10.98 6.08 12.22
C VAL A 133 -9.74 6.37 13.06
N LEU A 134 -8.61 5.83 12.64
CA LEU A 134 -7.29 6.27 13.07
C LEU A 134 -6.80 7.34 12.07
N PHE A 135 -6.83 8.60 12.50
CA PHE A 135 -6.53 9.77 11.69
C PHE A 135 -5.05 10.17 11.85
N ILE A 136 -4.31 10.24 10.75
CA ILE A 136 -2.85 10.39 10.71
C ILE A 136 -2.48 11.72 10.04
N PRO A 137 -2.37 12.83 10.81
CA PRO A 137 -2.00 14.14 10.27
C PRO A 137 -0.48 14.33 10.16
N THR A 138 0.33 13.28 10.34
CA THR A 138 1.79 13.39 10.50
C THR A 138 2.50 14.12 9.34
N ALA A 139 1.96 14.09 8.13
CA ALA A 139 2.53 14.81 6.99
C ALA A 139 2.37 16.34 7.10
N ALA A 140 1.38 16.81 7.85
CA ALA A 140 1.00 18.22 7.98
C ALA A 140 1.91 18.97 8.97
N ILE A 141 3.17 19.19 8.58
CA ILE A 141 4.16 19.90 9.40
C ILE A 141 4.12 21.42 9.23
N GLU A 142 3.74 21.88 8.04
CA GLU A 142 3.58 23.30 7.69
C GLU A 142 2.17 23.78 8.03
N ASP A 143 1.98 25.07 8.25
CA ASP A 143 0.71 25.62 8.75
C ASP A 143 -0.43 25.48 7.74
N ASP A 144 -0.16 25.69 6.45
CA ASP A 144 -1.11 25.44 5.37
C ASP A 144 -1.54 23.97 5.29
N ALA A 145 -0.61 23.04 5.49
CA ALA A 145 -0.91 21.62 5.51
C ALA A 145 -1.72 21.22 6.75
N LYS A 146 -1.55 21.90 7.89
CA LYS A 146 -2.36 21.67 9.10
C LYS A 146 -3.80 22.14 8.90
N GLU A 147 -4.00 23.31 8.29
CA GLU A 147 -5.33 23.79 7.91
C GLU A 147 -6.02 22.78 6.97
N MET A 148 -5.30 22.25 5.98
CA MET A 148 -5.83 21.20 5.09
C MET A 148 -6.15 19.89 5.83
N ALA A 149 -5.35 19.52 6.84
CA ALA A 149 -5.63 18.36 7.68
C ALA A 149 -6.89 18.58 8.54
N GLU A 150 -7.16 19.80 9.01
CA GLU A 150 -8.41 20.13 9.68
C GLU A 150 -9.61 19.98 8.74
N LEU A 151 -9.50 20.41 7.49
CA LEU A 151 -10.54 20.17 6.47
C LEU A 151 -10.76 18.66 6.23
N CYS A 152 -9.68 17.87 6.14
CA CYS A 152 -9.76 16.40 6.05
C CYS A 152 -10.45 15.77 7.28
N PHE A 153 -10.36 16.38 8.46
CA PHE A 153 -11.06 15.93 9.65
C PHE A 153 -12.56 16.28 9.56
N LEU A 154 -12.88 17.50 9.11
CA LEU A 154 -14.26 17.96 8.95
C LEU A 154 -15.03 17.16 7.90
N GLU A 155 -14.43 16.83 6.76
CA GLU A 155 -15.10 16.01 5.73
C GLU A 155 -15.48 14.61 6.28
N LEU A 156 -14.68 14.03 7.17
CA LEU A 156 -15.03 12.76 7.85
C LEU A 156 -16.28 12.94 8.72
N LEU A 157 -16.38 14.04 9.47
CA LEU A 157 -17.59 14.36 10.23
C LEU A 157 -18.79 14.56 9.31
N HIS A 158 -18.62 15.25 8.18
CA HIS A 158 -19.68 15.46 7.19
C HIS A 158 -20.16 14.14 6.55
N THR A 159 -19.32 13.12 6.45
CA THR A 159 -19.76 11.77 6.02
C THR A 159 -20.66 11.06 7.04
N GLY A 160 -20.76 11.58 8.28
CA GLY A 160 -21.55 11.00 9.37
C GLY A 160 -20.74 10.15 10.36
N ILE A 161 -19.41 10.19 10.30
CA ILE A 161 -18.55 9.60 11.34
C ILE A 161 -18.62 10.51 12.57
N SER A 162 -18.93 9.95 13.73
CA SER A 162 -18.94 10.71 14.97
C SER A 162 -17.52 11.11 15.41
N GLU A 163 -17.37 12.30 15.99
CA GLU A 163 -16.08 12.80 16.47
C GLU A 163 -15.42 11.85 17.48
N GLU A 164 -16.20 11.23 18.37
CA GLU A 164 -15.70 10.25 19.35
C GLU A 164 -15.13 8.96 18.73
N ASN A 165 -15.41 8.70 17.46
CA ASN A 165 -14.88 7.56 16.71
C ASN A 165 -13.63 7.91 15.90
N ILE A 166 -13.17 9.17 15.93
CA ILE A 166 -11.95 9.60 15.26
C ILE A 166 -10.85 9.77 16.32
N THR A 167 -9.78 9.00 16.19
CA THR A 167 -8.58 9.13 17.03
C THR A 167 -7.46 9.73 16.21
N VAL A 168 -7.01 10.92 16.58
CA VAL A 168 -5.83 11.56 15.99
C VAL A 168 -4.58 10.88 16.54
N TYR A 169 -3.68 10.47 15.66
CA TYR A 169 -2.44 9.79 16.01
C TYR A 169 -1.27 10.31 15.17
N ASN A 170 -0.23 10.81 15.84
CA ASN A 170 1.02 11.18 15.17
C ASN A 170 2.01 10.02 15.24
N ILE A 171 2.60 9.67 14.09
CA ILE A 171 3.54 8.55 14.01
C ILE A 171 4.74 8.82 14.93
N GLY A 172 4.94 7.92 15.89
CA GLY A 172 5.94 8.01 16.95
C GLY A 172 5.34 8.08 18.35
N GLU A 173 4.03 8.32 18.46
CA GLU A 173 3.27 8.07 19.68
C GLU A 173 3.08 6.57 19.92
N ASP A 174 2.78 6.18 21.16
CA ASP A 174 2.55 4.77 21.51
C ASP A 174 1.19 4.29 20.99
N LEU A 175 1.22 3.24 20.18
CA LEU A 175 0.02 2.54 19.71
C LEU A 175 0.33 1.06 19.55
N SER A 176 -0.34 0.21 20.33
CA SER A 176 -0.17 -1.23 20.21
C SER A 176 -0.86 -1.78 18.96
N GLU A 177 -0.43 -2.96 18.51
CA GLU A 177 -1.09 -3.68 17.42
C GLU A 177 -2.57 -3.95 17.71
N LYS A 178 -2.89 -4.31 18.95
CA LYS A 178 -4.28 -4.59 19.35
C LYS A 178 -5.16 -3.34 19.22
N GLU A 179 -4.64 -2.17 19.59
CA GLU A 179 -5.37 -0.90 19.48
C GLU A 179 -5.52 -0.50 18.01
N ALA A 180 -4.44 -0.53 17.24
CA ALA A 180 -4.48 -0.22 15.80
C ALA A 180 -5.48 -1.10 15.04
N LEU A 181 -5.50 -2.41 15.30
CA LEU A 181 -6.41 -3.35 14.64
C LEU A 181 -7.88 -3.23 15.09
N ALA A 182 -8.16 -2.48 16.17
CA ALA A 182 -9.52 -2.17 16.61
C ALA A 182 -10.18 -1.07 15.76
N PHE A 183 -9.40 -0.30 15.00
CA PHE A 183 -9.93 0.67 14.04
C PHE A 183 -10.38 -0.02 12.75
N ASP A 184 -11.31 0.63 12.05
CA ASP A 184 -11.85 0.19 10.76
C ASP A 184 -11.15 0.88 9.59
N VAL A 185 -10.74 2.13 9.82
CA VAL A 185 -10.11 3.00 8.84
C VAL A 185 -8.77 3.50 9.39
N ILE A 186 -7.75 3.50 8.54
CA ILE A 186 -6.55 4.32 8.72
C ILE A 186 -6.54 5.41 7.64
N TYR A 187 -6.53 6.67 8.07
CA TYR A 187 -6.69 7.84 7.21
C TYR A 187 -5.42 8.69 7.25
N PHE A 188 -4.71 8.83 6.13
CA PHE A 188 -3.51 9.65 6.01
C PHE A 188 -3.81 10.96 5.28
N THR A 189 -3.50 12.09 5.94
CA THR A 189 -3.65 13.42 5.32
C THR A 189 -2.53 13.74 4.34
N GLY A 190 -2.69 14.86 3.63
CA GLY A 190 -1.64 15.48 2.81
C GLY A 190 -0.57 16.21 3.63
N GLY A 191 0.46 16.69 2.94
CA GLY A 191 1.59 17.45 3.50
C GLY A 191 2.95 16.99 2.96
N ASN A 192 3.96 16.94 3.82
CA ASN A 192 5.31 16.56 3.43
C ASN A 192 5.46 15.02 3.29
N THR A 193 5.49 14.54 2.04
CA THR A 193 5.58 13.10 1.72
C THR A 193 6.88 12.46 2.21
N GLY A 194 8.01 13.15 2.07
CA GLY A 194 9.31 12.63 2.51
C GLY A 194 9.39 12.50 4.03
N TYR A 195 8.86 13.48 4.76
CA TYR A 195 8.75 13.43 6.21
C TYR A 195 7.83 12.29 6.67
N LEU A 196 6.65 12.15 6.06
CA LEU A 196 5.71 11.06 6.35
C LEU A 196 6.39 9.69 6.18
N LEU A 197 7.05 9.47 5.04
CA LEU A 197 7.75 8.20 4.78
C LEU A 197 8.89 7.96 5.77
N LYS A 198 9.66 9.00 6.11
CA LYS A 198 10.73 8.92 7.10
C LYS A 198 10.18 8.47 8.46
N ARG A 199 9.09 9.08 8.94
CA ARG A 199 8.44 8.71 10.21
C ARG A 199 7.93 7.27 10.21
N LEU A 200 7.34 6.81 9.10
CA LEU A 200 6.90 5.42 8.93
C LEU A 200 8.06 4.42 9.08
N LYS A 201 9.21 4.72 8.47
CA LYS A 201 10.39 3.84 8.52
C LYS A 201 11.07 3.87 9.87
N GLU A 202 11.29 5.04 10.46
CA GLU A 202 11.98 5.20 11.76
C GLU A 202 11.24 4.50 12.90
N THR A 203 9.92 4.51 12.87
CA THR A 203 9.08 3.90 13.91
C THR A 203 8.69 2.46 13.60
N GLY A 204 8.93 2.00 12.36
CA GLY A 204 8.42 0.72 11.86
C GLY A 204 6.89 0.68 11.68
N PHE A 205 6.20 1.82 11.76
CA PHE A 205 4.74 1.91 11.63
C PHE A 205 4.23 1.45 10.26
N GLU A 206 5.06 1.46 9.21
CA GLU A 206 4.75 0.85 7.91
C GLU A 206 4.28 -0.61 8.02
N ASN A 207 4.81 -1.36 9.00
CA ASN A 207 4.41 -2.74 9.24
C ASN A 207 3.00 -2.82 9.81
N MET A 208 2.61 -1.87 10.66
CA MET A 208 1.25 -1.78 11.21
C MET A 208 0.25 -1.45 10.11
N VAL A 209 0.57 -0.46 9.26
CA VAL A 209 -0.27 -0.07 8.12
C VAL A 209 -0.52 -1.26 7.20
N LYS A 210 0.55 -1.98 6.82
CA LYS A 210 0.42 -3.19 6.00
C LYS A 210 -0.44 -4.25 6.70
N LYS A 211 -0.25 -4.51 8.00
CA LYS A 211 -1.11 -5.46 8.73
C LYS A 211 -2.59 -5.07 8.69
N MET A 212 -2.92 -3.79 8.91
CA MET A 212 -4.29 -3.29 8.81
C MET A 212 -4.88 -3.52 7.41
N VAL A 213 -4.16 -3.12 6.36
CA VAL A 213 -4.62 -3.34 4.98
C VAL A 213 -4.83 -4.81 4.71
N TYR A 214 -3.90 -5.69 5.09
CA TYR A 214 -4.01 -7.13 4.86
C TYR A 214 -5.14 -7.81 5.66
N GLN A 215 -5.59 -7.21 6.76
CA GLN A 215 -6.83 -7.58 7.47
C GLN A 215 -8.09 -6.94 6.87
N ASN A 216 -7.98 -6.39 5.66
CA ASN A 216 -9.05 -5.72 4.94
C ASN A 216 -9.67 -4.53 5.70
N LYS A 217 -8.86 -3.81 6.48
CA LYS A 217 -9.22 -2.49 6.99
C LYS A 217 -9.15 -1.46 5.86
N VAL A 218 -9.92 -0.40 5.98
CA VAL A 218 -9.92 0.68 4.99
C VAL A 218 -8.66 1.52 5.15
N TYR A 219 -7.93 1.69 4.06
CA TYR A 219 -6.87 2.69 3.94
C TYR A 219 -7.39 3.84 3.11
N VAL A 220 -7.26 5.06 3.63
CA VAL A 220 -7.48 6.29 2.87
C VAL A 220 -6.17 7.07 2.85
N GLY A 221 -5.71 7.45 1.67
CA GLY A 221 -4.61 8.39 1.49
C GLY A 221 -5.12 9.64 0.80
N VAL A 222 -4.72 10.81 1.30
CA VAL A 222 -4.89 12.11 0.64
C VAL A 222 -3.51 12.63 0.25
N SER A 223 -3.32 13.00 -1.01
CA SER A 223 -2.10 13.64 -1.48
C SER A 223 -0.83 12.86 -1.06
N ALA A 224 -0.03 13.35 -0.11
CA ALA A 224 1.11 12.64 0.47
C ALA A 224 0.76 11.23 0.98
N GLY A 225 -0.39 11.06 1.62
CA GLY A 225 -0.92 9.75 2.02
C GLY A 225 -1.12 8.82 0.83
N SER A 226 -1.58 9.33 -0.32
CA SER A 226 -1.70 8.54 -1.55
C SER A 226 -0.33 8.17 -2.13
N LEU A 227 0.64 9.09 -2.11
CA LEU A 227 1.96 8.88 -2.69
C LEU A 227 2.74 7.78 -1.98
N ILE A 228 2.67 7.70 -0.65
CA ILE A 228 3.37 6.64 0.11
C ILE A 228 2.79 5.23 -0.14
N ALA A 229 1.59 5.12 -0.72
CA ALA A 229 1.00 3.82 -1.09
C ALA A 229 1.67 3.20 -2.33
N ALA A 230 2.34 4.01 -3.15
CA ALA A 230 3.08 3.57 -4.33
C ALA A 230 4.33 2.73 -3.93
N PRO A 231 4.99 2.06 -4.89
CA PRO A 231 6.21 1.29 -4.60
C PRO A 231 7.36 2.17 -4.14
N ASN A 232 7.41 3.41 -4.63
CA ASN A 232 8.45 4.36 -4.29
C ASN A 232 7.93 5.80 -4.47
N ILE A 233 8.36 6.73 -3.61
CA ILE A 233 7.89 8.11 -3.63
C ILE A 233 8.73 9.04 -4.51
N GLY A 234 9.85 8.60 -5.08
CA GLY A 234 10.66 9.47 -5.92
C GLY A 234 11.94 8.85 -6.48
N ASN A 235 12.54 9.56 -7.42
CA ASN A 235 13.84 9.21 -8.01
C ASN A 235 14.96 9.82 -7.15
N PRO A 236 16.02 9.08 -6.76
CA PRO A 236 16.30 7.67 -7.09
C PRO A 236 15.41 6.66 -6.37
N PHE A 237 15.04 5.60 -7.11
CA PHE A 237 14.36 4.43 -6.55
C PHE A 237 15.32 3.63 -5.69
N GLN A 238 15.17 3.78 -4.37
CA GLN A 238 16.02 3.19 -3.35
C GLN A 238 15.17 2.60 -2.22
N GLU A 239 15.81 2.00 -1.23
CA GLU A 239 15.14 1.40 -0.07
C GLU A 239 14.50 2.46 0.82
N GLU A 240 15.20 3.58 0.99
CA GLU A 240 14.84 4.73 1.81
C GLU A 240 13.65 5.50 1.24
N THR A 241 13.49 5.47 -0.08
CA THR A 241 12.36 6.08 -0.81
C THR A 241 11.24 5.07 -1.10
N GLY A 242 11.43 3.79 -0.74
CA GLY A 242 10.44 2.73 -0.94
C GLY A 242 9.19 2.96 -0.09
N GLY A 243 8.03 2.98 -0.75
CA GLY A 243 6.73 3.15 -0.12
C GLY A 243 6.11 1.84 0.37
N LEU A 244 4.82 1.88 0.64
CA LEU A 244 4.05 0.74 1.18
C LEU A 244 3.79 -0.35 0.13
N CYS A 245 3.98 -0.05 -1.16
CA CYS A 245 3.73 -0.98 -2.28
C CYS A 245 2.29 -1.51 -2.30
N LEU A 246 1.30 -0.75 -1.84
CA LEU A 246 -0.11 -1.12 -1.93
C LEU A 246 -0.60 -1.05 -3.37
N LEU A 247 -0.10 -0.07 -4.12
CA LEU A 247 -0.34 0.11 -5.55
C LEU A 247 0.84 -0.42 -6.38
N ASN A 248 0.58 -1.13 -7.48
CA ASN A 248 1.61 -1.55 -8.45
C ASN A 248 1.70 -0.59 -9.64
N ALA A 249 1.78 0.69 -9.34
CA ALA A 249 1.87 1.82 -10.26
C ALA A 249 2.43 3.03 -9.49
N TYR A 250 2.93 4.02 -10.22
CA TYR A 250 3.34 5.30 -9.65
C TYR A 250 2.20 6.31 -9.75
N LEU A 251 2.17 7.24 -8.80
CA LEU A 251 1.15 8.29 -8.72
C LEU A 251 1.79 9.67 -8.82
N SER A 252 1.08 10.58 -9.47
CA SER A 252 1.18 12.02 -9.19
C SER A 252 -0.19 12.50 -8.73
N VAL A 253 -0.22 13.45 -7.80
CA VAL A 253 -1.44 14.08 -7.28
C VAL A 253 -1.42 15.57 -7.62
N HIS A 254 -2.55 16.24 -7.50
CA HIS A 254 -2.73 17.65 -7.86
C HIS A 254 -2.37 17.94 -9.32
N CYS A 255 -2.68 16.98 -10.20
CA CYS A 255 -2.34 17.06 -11.62
C CYS A 255 -3.31 17.98 -12.37
N THR A 256 -2.82 18.66 -13.39
CA THR A 256 -3.66 19.36 -14.37
C THR A 256 -4.08 18.41 -15.49
N LYS A 257 -5.09 18.79 -16.29
CA LYS A 257 -5.52 18.01 -17.46
C LYS A 257 -4.42 17.82 -18.51
N ASP A 258 -3.46 18.74 -18.55
CA ASP A 258 -2.38 18.75 -19.53
C ASP A 258 -1.13 17.97 -19.07
N MET A 259 -1.15 17.43 -17.85
CA MET A 259 -0.02 16.66 -17.34
C MET A 259 0.19 15.39 -18.17
N GLN A 260 1.40 15.25 -18.71
CA GLN A 260 1.80 14.03 -19.41
C GLN A 260 2.21 12.93 -18.44
N GLU A 261 1.89 11.70 -18.81
CA GLU A 261 2.39 10.53 -18.10
C GLU A 261 3.91 10.46 -18.18
N LYS A 262 4.53 10.07 -17.05
CA LYS A 262 5.97 9.89 -16.96
C LYS A 262 6.33 8.48 -17.43
N GLU A 263 7.38 8.34 -18.22
CA GLU A 263 7.96 7.04 -18.53
C GLU A 263 8.69 6.50 -17.29
N LEU A 264 8.07 5.56 -16.60
CA LEU A 264 8.56 4.96 -15.35
C LEU A 264 8.60 3.43 -15.47
N PRO A 265 9.31 2.72 -14.57
CA PRO A 265 9.36 1.25 -14.57
C PRO A 265 8.00 0.55 -14.40
N LEU A 266 6.98 1.28 -13.94
CA LEU A 266 5.59 0.85 -13.80
C LEU A 266 4.68 1.95 -14.38
N PRO A 267 3.40 1.63 -14.67
CA PRO A 267 2.44 2.63 -15.12
C PRO A 267 2.42 3.86 -14.21
N HIS A 268 2.29 5.05 -14.81
CA HIS A 268 2.17 6.31 -14.09
C HIS A 268 0.73 6.82 -14.17
N ILE A 269 0.11 7.07 -13.03
CA ILE A 269 -1.28 7.50 -12.91
C ILE A 269 -1.29 8.95 -12.38
N PRO A 270 -1.54 9.96 -13.22
CA PRO A 270 -1.77 11.32 -12.77
C PRO A 270 -3.21 11.49 -12.25
N LEU A 271 -3.38 11.92 -11.01
CA LEU A 271 -4.69 12.22 -10.41
C LEU A 271 -4.90 13.74 -10.31
N ARG A 272 -6.01 14.20 -10.86
CA ARG A 272 -6.58 15.54 -10.63
C ARG A 272 -7.31 15.56 -9.29
N ASP A 273 -7.60 16.75 -8.79
CA ASP A 273 -8.20 16.92 -7.45
C ASP A 273 -9.60 16.33 -7.29
N ASN A 274 -10.32 16.13 -8.39
CA ASN A 274 -11.60 15.45 -8.45
C ASN A 274 -11.49 13.94 -8.73
N GLN A 275 -10.29 13.36 -8.58
CA GLN A 275 -10.05 11.95 -8.90
C GLN A 275 -9.46 11.19 -7.71
N ALA A 276 -9.81 9.91 -7.65
CA ALA A 276 -9.23 8.95 -6.73
C ALA A 276 -8.98 7.59 -7.42
N LEU A 277 -8.23 6.73 -6.75
CA LEU A 277 -7.94 5.39 -7.18
C LEU A 277 -8.39 4.40 -6.11
N LEU A 278 -9.33 3.52 -6.46
CA LEU A 278 -9.65 2.35 -5.66
C LEU A 278 -8.66 1.23 -6.01
N VAL A 279 -7.88 0.80 -5.02
CA VAL A 279 -6.85 -0.23 -5.17
C VAL A 279 -7.27 -1.49 -4.40
N THR A 280 -7.07 -2.62 -5.04
CA THR A 280 -7.31 -3.96 -4.52
C THR A 280 -6.09 -4.84 -4.76
N TYR A 281 -6.04 -6.02 -4.15
CA TYR A 281 -4.98 -6.98 -4.45
C TYR A 281 -4.90 -7.40 -5.94
N LYS A 282 -5.97 -7.20 -6.72
CA LYS A 282 -6.04 -7.53 -8.16
C LYS A 282 -5.59 -6.40 -9.09
N GLY A 283 -5.44 -5.18 -8.58
CA GLY A 283 -5.21 -3.99 -9.40
C GLY A 283 -6.03 -2.81 -8.91
N TYR A 284 -6.33 -1.88 -9.80
CA TYR A 284 -6.91 -0.60 -9.44
C TYR A 284 -7.95 -0.10 -10.44
N ARG A 285 -8.82 0.81 -10.00
CA ARG A 285 -9.84 1.49 -10.81
C ARG A 285 -9.88 2.98 -10.48
N LEU A 286 -9.93 3.81 -11.51
CA LEU A 286 -10.12 5.26 -11.37
C LEU A 286 -11.54 5.59 -10.96
N ILE A 287 -11.69 6.57 -10.07
CA ILE A 287 -12.93 7.19 -9.65
C ILE A 287 -12.80 8.68 -10.00
N GLU A 288 -13.84 9.25 -10.61
CA GLU A 288 -13.89 10.67 -10.96
C GLU A 288 -15.19 11.27 -10.45
N ASP A 289 -15.13 12.52 -9.99
CA ASP A 289 -16.27 13.37 -9.65
C ASP A 289 -16.49 14.50 -10.66
#